data_AF-A0A3E0R1G0-F1
#
_entry.id   AF-A0A3E0R1G0-F1
#
_cell.length_a   1.000
_cell.length_b   1.000
_cell.length_c   1.000
_cell.angle_alpha   90.00
_cell.angle_beta   90.00
_cell.angle_gamma   90.00
#
_symmetry.space_group_name_H-M   'P 1'
#
loop_
_entity.id
_entity.type
_entity.pdbx_description
1 polymer ?
#
loop_
_entity_poly.entity_id
_entity_poly.type
_entity_poly.pdbx_seq_one_letter_code
_entity_poly.pdbx_strand_id
1 'polypeptide(L)'
;MKKYNVQNYIRYKEDLEVTLKLIPKKEFHEYTRTELTTVFLPLVENIARKFSTTQQASGVMTINDLIQEGAIGLQASVDRIEWQTIHDSDDKEKTLKSFFAKRIRGAIRRAIDINRGDMRIPEYKLNDIRKNFGKDRKIVQTFFNQVFMSIDENFNDEGDNPLFQVPDKSEPYNIALLNAYLLGIMKEHLTDKEYDVLRMSYGLDCDKHPAKDIASKLGIDGVSNYVRVSELKKSAIEKLVDNVSPDQVIDYL
;
A
#
# COMPACT_ATOMS: atom_id res chain seq x y z
N MET A 1 -20.39 -16.40 -10.71
CA MET A 1 -20.17 -14.95 -10.50
C MET A 1 -19.76 -14.75 -9.05
N LYS A 2 -18.80 -13.86 -8.76
CA LYS A 2 -18.47 -13.50 -7.38
C LYS A 2 -19.71 -13.01 -6.65
N LYS A 3 -19.82 -13.31 -5.36
CA LYS A 3 -20.87 -12.72 -4.51
C LYS A 3 -20.58 -11.22 -4.42
N TYR A 4 -21.44 -10.40 -5.02
CA TYR A 4 -21.44 -8.95 -4.87
C TYR A 4 -22.76 -8.53 -4.21
N ASN A 5 -22.82 -7.31 -3.70
CA ASN A 5 -24.05 -6.80 -3.09
C ASN A 5 -25.11 -6.58 -4.18
N VAL A 6 -25.96 -7.59 -4.36
CA VAL A 6 -27.06 -7.60 -5.34
C VAL A 6 -28.08 -6.52 -5.02
N GLN A 7 -28.36 -6.26 -3.73
CA GLN A 7 -29.32 -5.25 -3.32
C GLN A 7 -28.86 -3.84 -3.71
N ASN A 8 -27.58 -3.52 -3.52
CA ASN A 8 -27.01 -2.24 -3.95
C ASN A 8 -27.03 -2.12 -5.48
N TYR A 9 -26.76 -3.20 -6.19
CA TYR A 9 -26.83 -3.20 -7.65
C TYR A 9 -28.26 -2.96 -8.17
N ILE A 10 -29.28 -3.57 -7.54
CA ILE A 10 -30.69 -3.33 -7.86
C ILE A 10 -31.09 -1.88 -7.57
N ARG A 11 -30.74 -1.36 -6.38
CA ARG A 11 -31.02 0.05 -6.01
C ARG A 11 -30.42 1.03 -7.00
N TYR A 12 -29.15 0.83 -7.37
CA TYR A 12 -28.49 1.65 -8.39
C TYR A 12 -29.27 1.65 -9.71
N LYS A 13 -29.77 0.49 -10.14
CA LYS A 13 -30.52 0.37 -11.39
C LYS A 13 -31.88 1.07 -11.32
N GLU A 14 -32.61 0.89 -10.22
CA GLU A 14 -33.90 1.55 -9.99
C GLU A 14 -33.74 3.07 -9.94
N ASP A 15 -32.75 3.57 -9.21
CA ASP A 15 -32.43 5.01 -9.13
C ASP A 15 -32.07 5.59 -10.50
N LEU A 16 -31.28 4.85 -11.29
CA LEU A 16 -30.92 5.25 -12.64
C LEU A 16 -32.15 5.32 -13.56
N GLU A 17 -33.04 4.32 -13.50
CA GLU A 17 -34.27 4.31 -14.29
C GLU A 17 -35.20 5.49 -13.95
N VAL A 18 -35.33 5.84 -12.66
CA VAL A 18 -36.10 7.02 -12.22
C VAL A 18 -35.45 8.30 -12.73
N THR A 19 -34.13 8.44 -12.56
CA THR A 19 -33.39 9.65 -12.95
C THR A 19 -33.45 9.87 -14.47
N LEU A 20 -33.33 8.81 -15.27
CA LEU A 20 -33.43 8.90 -16.73
C LEU A 20 -34.81 9.38 -17.20
N LYS A 21 -35.89 9.05 -16.48
CA LYS A 21 -37.26 9.53 -16.80
C LYS A 21 -37.45 11.02 -16.49
N LEU A 22 -36.70 11.56 -15.53
CA LEU A 22 -36.77 12.98 -15.16
C LEU A 22 -36.01 13.89 -16.13
N ILE A 23 -35.03 13.33 -16.87
CA ILE A 23 -34.24 14.09 -17.83
C ILE A 23 -35.04 14.26 -19.13
N PRO A 24 -35.34 15.50 -19.57
CA PRO A 24 -36.03 15.72 -20.84
C PRO A 24 -35.17 15.28 -22.02
N LYS A 25 -35.81 14.77 -23.08
CA LYS A 25 -35.11 14.42 -24.33
C LYS A 25 -34.67 15.71 -25.03
N LYS A 26 -33.36 15.94 -25.05
CA LYS A 26 -32.67 17.05 -25.73
C LYS A 26 -31.63 16.52 -26.72
N GLU A 27 -31.12 17.41 -27.56
CA GLU A 27 -29.94 17.11 -28.37
C GLU A 27 -28.69 16.95 -27.49
N PHE A 28 -27.73 16.14 -27.94
CA PHE A 28 -26.59 15.77 -27.09
C PHE A 28 -25.78 16.96 -26.57
N HIS A 29 -25.64 18.01 -27.39
CA HIS A 29 -24.90 19.23 -27.05
C HIS A 29 -25.63 20.15 -26.07
N GLU A 30 -26.94 19.94 -25.85
CA GLU A 30 -27.76 20.78 -24.96
C GLU A 30 -27.84 20.22 -23.54
N TYR A 31 -27.42 18.97 -23.34
CA TYR A 31 -27.33 18.40 -22.00
C TYR A 31 -26.26 19.09 -21.18
N THR A 32 -26.58 19.34 -19.92
CA THR A 32 -25.56 19.65 -18.92
C THR A 32 -24.62 18.47 -18.74
N ARG A 33 -23.42 18.73 -18.21
CA ARG A 33 -22.44 17.68 -17.88
C ARG A 33 -23.07 16.51 -17.12
N THR A 34 -23.88 16.81 -16.11
CA THR A 34 -24.53 15.79 -15.27
C THR A 34 -25.59 15.01 -16.04
N GLU A 35 -26.47 15.70 -16.78
CA GLU A 35 -27.48 15.03 -17.61
C GLU A 35 -26.83 14.12 -18.65
N LEU A 36 -25.80 14.60 -19.36
CA LEU A 36 -25.09 13.83 -20.37
C LEU A 36 -24.41 12.61 -19.77
N THR A 37 -23.77 12.77 -18.61
CA THR A 37 -23.17 11.65 -17.87
C THR A 37 -24.23 10.61 -17.52
N THR A 38 -25.37 11.02 -16.96
CA THR A 38 -26.45 10.11 -16.56
C THR A 38 -27.05 9.36 -17.75
N VAL A 39 -27.28 10.04 -18.88
CA VAL A 39 -27.82 9.44 -20.12
C VAL A 39 -26.92 8.31 -20.64
N PHE A 40 -25.59 8.41 -20.44
CA PHE A 40 -24.63 7.41 -20.90
C PHE A 40 -24.20 6.39 -19.82
N LEU A 41 -24.72 6.45 -18.58
CA LEU A 41 -24.46 5.41 -17.57
C LEU A 41 -24.88 3.99 -18.00
N PRO A 42 -25.99 3.77 -18.74
CA PRO A 42 -26.31 2.44 -19.27
C PRO A 42 -25.23 1.88 -20.22
N LEU A 43 -24.50 2.75 -20.94
CA LEU A 43 -23.38 2.33 -21.78
C LEU A 43 -22.22 1.80 -20.93
N VAL A 44 -21.96 2.43 -19.77
CA VAL A 44 -20.93 2.00 -18.82
C VAL A 44 -21.20 0.57 -18.35
N GLU A 45 -22.44 0.31 -17.93
CA GLU A 45 -22.83 -1.02 -17.44
C GLU A 45 -22.66 -2.09 -18.54
N ASN A 46 -23.12 -1.80 -19.76
CA ASN A 46 -22.99 -2.70 -20.91
C ASN A 46 -21.53 -3.03 -21.23
N ILE A 47 -20.61 -2.10 -20.98
CA ILE A 47 -19.16 -2.32 -21.16
C ILE A 47 -18.59 -3.09 -19.98
N ALA A 48 -18.93 -2.73 -18.75
CA ALA A 48 -18.45 -3.37 -17.53
C ALA A 48 -18.80 -4.87 -17.51
N ARG A 49 -20.02 -5.24 -17.94
CA ARG A 49 -20.46 -6.64 -18.04
C ARG A 49 -19.65 -7.50 -19.01
N LYS A 50 -18.88 -6.89 -19.92
CA LYS A 50 -18.01 -7.63 -20.86
C LYS A 50 -16.67 -8.02 -20.24
N PHE A 51 -16.32 -7.47 -19.08
CA PHE A 51 -15.11 -7.87 -18.34
C PHE A 51 -15.41 -9.08 -17.46
N SER A 52 -14.49 -10.05 -17.42
CA SER A 52 -14.63 -11.22 -16.57
C SER A 52 -14.44 -10.86 -15.10
N THR A 53 -15.42 -11.17 -14.24
CA THR A 53 -15.31 -10.99 -12.79
C THR A 53 -14.67 -12.19 -12.08
N THR A 54 -14.00 -13.10 -12.82
CA THR A 54 -13.27 -14.22 -12.20
C THR A 54 -12.06 -13.68 -11.43
N GLN A 55 -11.65 -14.38 -10.37
CA GLN A 55 -10.52 -13.99 -9.52
C GLN A 55 -9.24 -13.78 -10.35
N GLN A 56 -9.00 -14.67 -11.33
CA GLN A 56 -7.82 -14.63 -12.20
C GLN A 56 -7.82 -13.40 -13.12
N ALA A 57 -8.99 -12.90 -13.51
CA ALA A 57 -9.12 -11.82 -14.47
C ALA A 57 -9.18 -10.43 -13.81
N SER A 58 -10.01 -10.28 -12.78
CA SER A 58 -10.29 -8.99 -12.14
C SER A 58 -9.82 -8.90 -10.69
N GLY A 59 -9.06 -9.88 -10.19
CA GLY A 59 -8.61 -9.92 -8.80
C GLY A 59 -9.80 -9.84 -7.87
N VAL A 60 -9.77 -8.92 -6.91
CA VAL A 60 -10.85 -8.69 -5.94
C VAL A 60 -12.06 -7.93 -6.49
N MET A 61 -11.93 -7.27 -7.64
CA MET A 61 -12.97 -6.37 -8.17
C MET A 61 -14.27 -7.12 -8.53
N THR A 62 -15.39 -6.53 -8.15
CA THR A 62 -16.74 -6.97 -8.44
C THR A 62 -17.35 -6.18 -9.61
N ILE A 63 -18.52 -6.61 -10.10
CA ILE A 63 -19.22 -5.88 -11.16
C ILE A 63 -19.55 -4.44 -10.78
N ASN A 64 -19.87 -4.19 -9.50
CA ASN A 64 -20.15 -2.84 -9.01
C ASN A 64 -18.91 -1.95 -9.11
N ASP A 65 -17.74 -2.49 -8.77
CA ASP A 65 -16.47 -1.75 -8.85
C ASP A 65 -16.13 -1.42 -10.31
N LEU A 66 -16.33 -2.36 -11.22
CA LEU A 66 -16.11 -2.14 -12.66
C LEU A 66 -17.05 -1.06 -13.23
N ILE A 67 -18.32 -1.02 -12.76
CA ILE A 67 -19.27 0.03 -13.16
C ILE A 67 -18.80 1.39 -12.64
N GLN A 68 -18.35 1.49 -11.38
CA GLN A 68 -17.88 2.75 -10.80
C GLN A 68 -16.62 3.29 -11.50
N GLU A 69 -15.64 2.43 -11.75
CA GLU A 69 -14.42 2.79 -12.49
C GLU A 69 -14.74 3.21 -13.93
N GLY A 70 -15.71 2.53 -14.55
CA GLY A 70 -16.25 2.91 -15.84
C GLY A 70 -16.95 4.28 -15.82
N ALA A 71 -17.70 4.59 -14.77
CA ALA A 71 -18.39 5.87 -14.60
C ALA A 71 -17.41 7.03 -14.41
N ILE A 72 -16.32 6.83 -13.66
CA ILE A 72 -15.20 7.79 -13.57
C ILE A 72 -14.61 8.05 -14.97
N GLY A 73 -14.40 6.97 -15.75
CA GLY A 73 -13.95 7.07 -17.14
C GLY A 73 -14.90 7.83 -18.06
N LEU A 74 -16.22 7.66 -17.87
CA LEU A 74 -17.25 8.40 -18.59
C LEU A 74 -17.22 9.88 -18.23
N GLN A 75 -17.24 10.22 -16.95
CA GLN A 75 -17.21 11.60 -16.48
C GLN A 75 -15.99 12.37 -17.02
N ALA A 76 -14.80 11.76 -16.93
CA ALA A 76 -13.58 12.35 -17.48
C ALA A 76 -13.59 12.48 -19.01
N SER A 77 -14.38 11.65 -19.70
CA SER A 77 -14.55 11.74 -21.15
C SER A 77 -15.55 12.82 -21.57
N VAL A 78 -16.62 13.02 -20.79
CA VAL A 78 -17.59 14.11 -21.00
C VAL A 78 -16.90 15.48 -20.96
N ASP A 79 -15.95 15.65 -20.04
CA ASP A 79 -15.15 16.88 -19.91
C ASP A 79 -14.21 17.16 -21.10
N ARG A 80 -14.02 16.17 -21.98
CA ARG A 80 -13.06 16.21 -23.10
C ARG A 80 -13.72 16.04 -24.46
N ILE A 81 -15.03 16.26 -24.55
CA ILE A 81 -15.75 16.21 -25.82
C ILE A 81 -15.36 17.43 -26.65
N GLU A 82 -14.96 17.18 -27.90
CA GLU A 82 -14.78 18.21 -28.90
C GLU A 82 -16.01 18.23 -29.82
N TRP A 83 -16.93 19.16 -29.57
CA TRP A 83 -18.24 19.16 -30.24
C TRP A 83 -18.14 19.38 -31.75
N GLN A 84 -17.16 20.16 -32.24
CA GLN A 84 -16.94 20.36 -33.67
C GLN A 84 -16.75 19.02 -34.40
N THR A 85 -15.86 18.19 -33.89
CA THR A 85 -15.59 16.84 -34.40
C THR A 85 -16.83 15.93 -34.36
N ILE A 86 -17.74 16.13 -33.41
CA ILE A 86 -19.00 15.39 -33.34
C ILE A 86 -20.00 15.91 -34.39
N HIS A 87 -20.10 17.23 -34.59
CA HIS A 87 -21.00 17.85 -35.55
C HIS A 87 -20.67 17.49 -37.00
N ASP A 88 -19.38 17.35 -37.31
CA ASP A 88 -18.87 16.99 -38.64
C ASP A 88 -19.04 15.49 -38.99
N SER A 89 -19.51 14.68 -38.04
CA SER A 89 -19.69 13.24 -38.22
C SER A 89 -21.08 12.90 -38.77
N ASP A 90 -21.13 11.95 -39.71
CA ASP A 90 -22.38 11.42 -40.28
C ASP A 90 -23.34 10.85 -39.23
N ASP A 91 -22.80 10.20 -38.18
CA ASP A 91 -23.56 9.60 -37.08
C ASP A 91 -23.02 10.07 -35.73
N LYS A 92 -23.59 11.18 -35.24
CA LYS A 92 -23.22 11.83 -33.98
C LYS A 92 -23.32 10.89 -32.78
N GLU A 93 -24.36 10.05 -32.73
CA GLU A 93 -24.61 9.13 -31.61
C GLU A 93 -23.56 8.03 -31.57
N LYS A 94 -23.29 7.40 -32.71
CA LYS A 94 -22.27 6.34 -32.81
C LYS A 94 -20.88 6.88 -32.51
N THR A 95 -20.56 8.08 -32.98
CA THR A 95 -19.27 8.73 -32.72
C THR A 95 -19.09 8.99 -31.22
N LEU A 96 -20.10 9.58 -30.55
CA LEU A 96 -20.09 9.75 -29.08
C LEU A 96 -19.95 8.43 -28.33
N LYS A 97 -20.78 7.42 -28.67
CA LYS A 97 -20.70 6.09 -28.05
C LYS A 97 -19.32 5.46 -28.22
N SER A 98 -18.70 5.60 -29.40
CA SER A 98 -17.37 5.05 -29.66
C SER A 98 -16.28 5.75 -28.84
N PHE A 99 -16.38 7.07 -28.71
CA PHE A 99 -15.48 7.90 -27.93
C PHE A 99 -15.55 7.54 -26.44
N PHE A 100 -16.76 7.51 -25.87
CA PHE A 100 -16.98 7.10 -24.48
C PHE A 100 -16.56 5.64 -24.26
N ALA A 101 -16.93 4.72 -25.15
CA ALA A 101 -16.59 3.32 -25.00
C ALA A 101 -15.07 3.06 -24.99
N LYS A 102 -14.27 3.88 -25.68
CA LYS A 102 -12.80 3.80 -25.63
C LYS A 102 -12.28 4.21 -24.25
N ARG A 103 -12.83 5.27 -23.66
CA ARG A 103 -12.40 5.81 -22.36
C ARG A 103 -12.87 4.96 -21.19
N ILE A 104 -14.13 4.54 -21.19
CA ILE A 104 -14.71 3.62 -20.19
C ILE A 104 -13.89 2.32 -20.14
N ARG A 105 -13.65 1.66 -21.28
CA ARG A 105 -12.83 0.44 -21.32
C ARG A 105 -11.41 0.67 -20.79
N GLY A 106 -10.80 1.81 -21.12
CA GLY A 106 -9.46 2.17 -20.65
C GLY A 106 -9.40 2.46 -19.15
N ALA A 107 -10.45 3.03 -18.56
CA ALA A 107 -10.56 3.23 -17.12
C ALA A 107 -10.68 1.89 -16.39
N ILE A 108 -11.64 1.05 -16.81
CA ILE A 108 -11.86 -0.28 -16.23
C ILE A 108 -10.59 -1.14 -16.32
N ARG A 109 -9.91 -1.17 -17.47
CA ARG A 109 -8.67 -1.97 -17.63
C ARG A 109 -7.57 -1.53 -16.67
N ARG A 110 -7.34 -0.22 -16.53
CA ARG A 110 -6.32 0.31 -15.61
C ARG A 110 -6.67 0.01 -14.15
N ALA A 111 -7.94 0.11 -13.79
CA ALA A 111 -8.40 -0.23 -12.44
C ALA A 111 -8.19 -1.73 -12.14
N ILE A 112 -8.49 -2.61 -13.10
CA ILE A 112 -8.18 -4.05 -12.99
C ILE A 112 -6.67 -4.24 -12.80
N ASP A 113 -5.84 -3.64 -13.64
CA ASP A 113 -4.38 -3.80 -13.57
C ASP A 113 -3.79 -3.40 -12.20
N ILE A 114 -4.36 -2.37 -11.57
CA ILE A 114 -3.96 -1.89 -10.24
C ILE A 114 -4.42 -2.85 -9.13
N ASN A 115 -5.63 -3.38 -9.23
CA ASN A 115 -6.31 -4.11 -8.15
C ASN A 115 -6.36 -5.65 -8.36
N ARG A 116 -5.74 -6.18 -9.42
CA ARG A 116 -5.83 -7.60 -9.77
C ARG A 116 -5.06 -8.50 -8.81
N GLY A 117 -3.89 -8.06 -8.34
CA GLY A 117 -3.00 -8.86 -7.50
C GLY A 117 -3.02 -8.41 -6.04
N ASP A 118 -2.67 -9.31 -5.14
CA ASP A 118 -2.53 -9.02 -3.70
C ASP A 118 -1.39 -8.01 -3.45
N MET A 119 -0.36 -8.07 -4.30
CA MET A 119 0.71 -7.07 -4.34
C MET A 119 0.58 -6.20 -5.57
N ARG A 120 0.57 -4.88 -5.36
CA ARG A 120 0.46 -3.88 -6.43
C ARG A 120 1.71 -3.89 -7.31
N ILE A 121 1.52 -4.07 -8.62
CA ILE A 121 2.60 -3.99 -9.62
C ILE A 121 2.48 -2.64 -10.36
N PRO A 122 3.57 -1.86 -10.48
CA PRO A 122 3.57 -0.64 -11.27
C PRO A 122 3.23 -0.90 -12.76
N GLU A 123 2.51 0.04 -13.39
CA GLU A 123 2.03 -0.08 -14.78
C GLU A 123 3.16 -0.32 -15.80
N TYR A 124 4.31 0.35 -15.64
CA TYR A 124 5.45 0.15 -16.55
C TYR A 124 6.00 -1.28 -16.49
N LYS A 125 6.02 -1.90 -15.30
CA LYS A 125 6.41 -3.31 -15.13
C LYS A 125 5.37 -4.26 -15.72
N LEU A 126 4.07 -3.98 -15.56
CA LEU A 126 3.03 -4.76 -16.23
C LEU A 126 3.18 -4.72 -17.75
N ASN A 127 3.54 -3.57 -18.31
CA ASN A 127 3.79 -3.42 -19.73
C ASN A 127 5.05 -4.17 -20.20
N ASP A 128 6.12 -4.19 -19.40
CA ASP A 128 7.30 -5.02 -19.66
C ASP A 128 6.92 -6.52 -19.67
N ILE A 129 6.14 -6.96 -18.68
CA ILE A 129 5.62 -8.34 -18.60
C ILE A 129 4.80 -8.67 -19.86
N ARG A 130 3.85 -7.80 -20.25
CA ARG A 130 3.03 -7.92 -21.48
C ARG A 130 3.86 -8.03 -22.76
N LYS A 131 4.92 -7.23 -22.89
CA LYS A 131 5.82 -7.27 -24.06
C LYS A 131 6.64 -8.57 -24.09
N ASN A 132 6.97 -9.12 -22.93
CA ASN A 132 7.84 -10.30 -22.78
C ASN A 132 7.06 -11.62 -22.60
N PHE A 133 5.73 -11.61 -22.71
CA PHE A 133 4.85 -12.79 -22.55
C PHE A 133 5.18 -13.95 -23.52
N GLY A 134 6.03 -13.73 -24.52
CA GLY A 134 6.54 -14.76 -25.43
C GLY A 134 8.01 -15.16 -25.25
N LYS A 135 8.79 -14.53 -24.34
CA LYS A 135 10.25 -14.77 -24.22
C LYS A 135 10.70 -15.27 -22.84
N ASP A 136 10.10 -14.78 -21.76
CA ASP A 136 10.61 -15.05 -20.41
C ASP A 136 9.73 -16.03 -19.63
N ARG A 137 9.94 -17.32 -19.89
CA ARG A 137 9.29 -18.45 -19.19
C ARG A 137 9.36 -18.32 -17.66
N LYS A 138 10.42 -17.74 -17.10
CA LYS A 138 10.60 -17.53 -15.65
C LYS A 138 9.63 -16.52 -15.04
N ILE A 139 9.31 -15.43 -15.75
CA ILE A 139 8.37 -14.41 -15.26
C ILE A 139 6.95 -14.98 -15.29
N VAL A 140 6.64 -15.69 -16.37
CA VAL A 140 5.38 -16.44 -16.52
C VAL A 140 5.27 -17.48 -15.40
N GLN A 141 6.31 -18.29 -15.17
CA GLN A 141 6.36 -19.27 -14.10
C GLN A 141 6.22 -18.65 -12.71
N THR A 142 6.85 -17.50 -12.44
CA THR A 142 6.72 -16.82 -11.15
C THR A 142 5.31 -16.29 -10.93
N PHE A 143 4.69 -15.72 -11.98
CA PHE A 143 3.30 -15.29 -11.95
C PHE A 143 2.34 -16.47 -11.70
N PHE A 144 2.51 -17.58 -12.43
CA PHE A 144 1.70 -18.79 -12.24
C PHE A 144 1.94 -19.43 -10.87
N ASN A 145 3.18 -19.47 -10.37
CA ASN A 145 3.47 -19.96 -9.03
C ASN A 145 2.77 -19.11 -7.96
N GLN A 146 2.80 -17.78 -8.07
CA GLN A 146 2.10 -16.89 -7.13
C GLN A 146 0.57 -17.05 -7.19
N VAL A 147 0.02 -17.29 -8.38
CA VAL A 147 -1.44 -17.42 -8.59
C VAL A 147 -1.98 -18.80 -8.22
N PHE A 148 -1.20 -19.87 -8.41
CA PHE A 148 -1.68 -21.25 -8.26
C PHE A 148 -1.12 -22.00 -7.04
N MET A 149 0.11 -21.75 -6.61
CA MET A 149 0.64 -22.42 -5.40
C MET A 149 -0.09 -22.01 -4.13
N SER A 150 -0.79 -20.87 -4.13
CA SER A 150 -1.61 -20.43 -3.00
C SER A 150 -3.03 -21.03 -2.97
N ILE A 151 -3.45 -21.74 -4.03
CA ILE A 151 -4.84 -22.18 -4.20
C ILE A 151 -5.01 -23.71 -4.18
N ASP A 152 -4.01 -24.48 -4.59
CA ASP A 152 -4.16 -25.95 -4.76
C ASP A 152 -3.83 -26.81 -3.52
N GLU A 153 -3.25 -26.25 -2.46
CA GLU A 153 -3.07 -27.02 -1.22
C GLU A 153 -4.36 -27.00 -0.38
N ASN A 154 -5.26 -27.93 -0.71
CA ASN A 154 -6.38 -28.30 0.16
C ASN A 154 -5.84 -28.89 1.47
N PHE A 155 -5.52 -28.04 2.43
CA PHE A 155 -5.23 -28.43 3.81
C PHE A 155 -6.55 -28.70 4.57
N ASN A 156 -7.27 -29.74 4.15
CA ASN A 156 -8.54 -30.16 4.74
C ASN A 156 -8.39 -31.20 5.86
N ASP A 157 -7.19 -31.41 6.40
CA ASP A 157 -7.03 -32.24 7.60
C ASP A 157 -7.12 -31.36 8.86
N GLU A 158 -8.18 -31.60 9.65
CA GLU A 158 -8.61 -30.87 10.86
C GLU A 158 -7.58 -30.83 12.02
N GLY A 159 -6.34 -31.27 11.81
CA GLY A 159 -5.33 -31.39 12.87
C GLY A 159 -4.13 -30.47 12.74
N ASP A 160 -3.59 -30.30 11.53
CA ASP A 160 -2.31 -29.62 11.32
C ASP A 160 -2.23 -29.09 9.89
N ASN A 161 -2.68 -27.85 9.69
CA ASN A 161 -2.50 -27.16 8.43
C ASN A 161 -1.06 -26.57 8.41
N PRO A 162 -0.15 -27.10 7.56
CA PRO A 162 1.24 -26.64 7.45
C PRO A 162 1.38 -25.15 7.13
N LEU A 163 0.35 -24.52 6.57
CA LEU A 163 0.31 -23.09 6.31
C LEU A 163 0.46 -22.25 7.59
N PHE A 164 0.04 -22.78 8.74
CA PHE A 164 0.16 -22.12 10.05
C PHE A 164 1.39 -22.57 10.84
N GLN A 165 2.14 -23.57 10.37
CA GLN A 165 3.37 -24.07 11.00
C GLN A 165 4.60 -23.41 10.38
N VAL A 166 4.59 -22.09 10.22
CA VAL A 166 5.80 -21.36 9.80
C VAL A 166 6.68 -21.18 11.04
N PRO A 167 7.85 -21.84 11.11
CA PRO A 167 8.71 -21.70 12.27
C PRO A 167 9.25 -20.27 12.32
N ASP A 168 9.11 -19.63 13.48
CA ASP A 168 9.76 -18.36 13.73
C ASP A 168 11.28 -18.58 13.77
N LYS A 169 11.99 -17.98 12.82
CA LYS A 169 13.46 -18.02 12.73
C LYS A 169 14.11 -16.78 13.34
N SER A 170 13.33 -15.90 13.97
CA SER A 170 13.89 -14.75 14.67
C SER A 170 14.72 -15.24 15.86
N GLU A 171 16.01 -14.96 15.82
CA GLU A 171 16.89 -15.23 16.96
C GLU A 171 16.69 -14.12 17.99
N PRO A 172 16.35 -14.42 19.26
CA PRO A 172 16.28 -13.40 20.28
C PRO A 172 17.69 -12.88 20.55
N TYR A 173 17.89 -11.57 20.39
CA TYR A 173 19.13 -10.93 20.81
C TYR A 173 19.37 -11.23 22.30
N ASN A 174 20.57 -11.70 22.66
CA ASN A 174 20.94 -11.85 24.06
C ASN A 174 21.33 -10.50 24.66
N ILE A 175 20.33 -9.62 24.77
CA ILE A 175 20.44 -8.24 25.27
C ILE A 175 21.00 -8.25 26.69
N ALA A 176 20.63 -9.25 27.51
CA ALA A 176 21.09 -9.37 28.88
C ALA A 176 22.61 -9.58 28.98
N LEU A 177 23.17 -10.47 28.15
CA LEU A 177 24.61 -10.74 28.15
C LEU A 177 25.41 -9.52 27.67
N LEU A 178 24.98 -8.90 26.57
CA LEU A 178 25.65 -7.72 26.03
C LEU A 178 25.58 -6.53 27.00
N ASN A 179 24.41 -6.30 27.62
CA ASN A 179 24.27 -5.22 28.59
C ASN A 179 25.09 -5.47 29.86
N ALA A 180 25.13 -6.70 30.37
CA ALA A 180 25.98 -7.04 31.51
C ALA A 180 27.46 -6.78 31.22
N TYR A 181 27.91 -7.13 30.01
CA TYR A 181 29.27 -6.89 29.56
C TYR A 181 29.59 -5.39 29.46
N LEU A 182 28.75 -4.60 28.77
CA LEU A 182 28.90 -3.16 28.65
C LEU A 182 28.92 -2.45 30.01
N LEU A 183 28.03 -2.84 30.92
CA LEU A 183 28.00 -2.28 32.28
C LEU A 183 29.27 -2.63 33.07
N GLY A 184 29.89 -3.78 32.82
CA GLY A 184 31.17 -4.17 33.42
C GLY A 184 32.30 -3.23 32.99
N ILE A 185 32.48 -3.05 31.67
CA ILE A 185 33.48 -2.14 31.11
C ILE A 185 33.26 -0.71 31.61
N MET A 186 32.01 -0.26 31.62
CA MET A 186 31.67 1.08 32.09
C MET A 186 32.02 1.29 33.57
N LYS A 187 31.83 0.29 34.44
CA LYS A 187 32.22 0.39 35.86
C LYS A 187 33.72 0.45 36.07
N GLU A 188 34.51 -0.18 35.19
CA GLU A 188 35.96 -0.21 35.31
C GLU A 188 36.61 1.12 34.91
N HIS A 189 36.10 1.78 33.87
CA HIS A 189 36.76 2.94 33.26
C HIS A 189 36.07 4.29 33.51
N LEU A 190 34.83 4.32 34.03
CA LEU A 190 34.08 5.55 34.23
C LEU A 190 33.83 5.87 35.70
N THR A 191 33.63 7.16 35.97
CA THR A 191 33.15 7.62 37.28
C THR A 191 31.66 7.31 37.46
N ASP A 192 31.18 7.18 38.71
CA ASP A 192 29.79 6.86 39.02
C ASP A 192 28.77 7.75 38.26
N LYS A 193 29.09 9.05 38.11
CA LYS A 193 28.24 9.99 37.37
C LYS A 193 28.22 9.73 35.87
N GLU A 194 29.38 9.44 35.27
CA GLU A 194 29.50 9.13 33.84
C GLU A 194 28.86 7.78 33.51
N TYR A 195 29.05 6.80 34.39
CA TYR A 195 28.42 5.50 34.36
C TYR A 195 26.89 5.64 34.32
N ASP A 196 26.31 6.34 35.28
CA ASP A 196 24.87 6.52 35.38
C ASP A 196 24.28 7.33 34.22
N VAL A 197 24.98 8.37 33.73
CA VAL A 197 24.57 9.14 32.54
C VAL A 197 24.46 8.22 31.33
N LEU A 198 25.47 7.39 31.06
CA LEU A 198 25.45 6.48 29.90
C LEU A 198 24.40 5.38 30.04
N ARG A 199 24.35 4.76 31.22
CA ARG A 199 23.39 3.69 31.56
C ARG A 199 21.95 4.12 31.31
N MET A 200 21.57 5.30 31.82
CA MET A 200 20.22 5.86 31.63
C MET A 200 19.99 6.44 30.23
N SER A 201 21.03 6.95 29.56
CA SER A 201 20.90 7.51 28.20
C SER A 201 20.63 6.45 27.13
N TYR A 202 21.17 5.24 27.34
CA TYR A 202 21.03 4.13 26.40
C TYR A 202 20.06 3.05 26.89
N GLY A 203 19.67 3.07 28.17
CA GLY A 203 18.73 2.12 28.75
C GLY A 203 19.31 0.71 28.85
N LEU A 204 20.55 0.59 29.36
CA LEU A 204 21.28 -0.68 29.40
C LEU A 204 20.71 -1.66 30.45
N ASP A 205 20.23 -1.16 31.58
CA ASP A 205 19.61 -1.96 32.66
C ASP A 205 18.32 -1.33 33.19
N CYS A 206 17.89 -0.23 32.57
CA CYS A 206 16.70 0.53 32.94
C CYS A 206 16.08 1.13 31.68
N ASP A 207 14.87 1.70 31.81
CA ASP A 207 14.26 2.41 30.70
C ASP A 207 15.15 3.57 30.23
N LYS A 208 15.07 3.91 28.93
CA LYS A 208 15.80 5.05 28.39
C LYS A 208 15.21 6.36 28.91
N HIS A 209 16.05 7.20 29.52
CA HIS A 209 15.64 8.49 30.08
C HIS A 209 16.06 9.65 29.15
N PRO A 210 15.23 10.70 29.02
CA PRO A 210 15.65 11.93 28.36
C PRO A 210 16.65 12.71 29.23
N ALA A 211 17.48 13.54 28.61
CA ALA A 211 18.58 14.24 29.27
C ALA A 211 18.15 15.13 30.45
N LYS A 212 16.93 15.69 30.41
CA LYS A 212 16.38 16.49 31.52
C LYS A 212 16.05 15.64 32.76
N ASP A 213 15.55 14.42 32.55
CA ASP A 213 15.20 13.50 33.64
C ASP A 213 16.49 12.93 34.27
N ILE A 214 17.49 12.63 33.43
CA ILE A 214 18.83 12.24 33.88
C ILE A 214 19.46 13.35 34.73
N ALA A 215 19.39 14.60 34.27
CA ALA A 215 19.89 15.74 35.02
C ALA A 215 19.20 15.88 36.40
N SER A 216 17.88 15.68 36.43
CA SER A 216 17.08 15.75 37.66
C SER A 216 17.45 14.62 38.63
N LYS A 217 17.64 13.38 38.14
CA LYS A 217 18.04 12.22 38.96
C LYS A 217 19.46 12.32 39.51
N LEU A 218 20.37 12.96 38.78
CA LEU A 218 21.78 13.11 39.17
C LEU A 218 22.09 14.43 39.89
N GLY A 219 21.08 15.26 40.17
CA GLY A 219 21.25 16.55 40.85
C GLY A 219 22.10 17.55 40.05
N ILE A 220 21.95 17.58 38.73
CA ILE A 220 22.65 18.53 37.85
C ILE A 220 21.76 19.76 37.68
N ASP A 221 22.01 20.77 38.51
CA ASP A 221 21.26 22.02 38.53
C ASP A 221 21.76 23.03 37.47
N GLY A 222 20.84 23.74 36.82
CA GLY A 222 21.13 24.82 35.88
C GLY A 222 20.15 24.93 34.72
N VAL A 223 20.05 26.12 34.12
CA VAL A 223 19.14 26.43 32.99
C VAL A 223 19.49 25.61 31.72
N SER A 224 20.74 25.16 31.61
CA SER A 224 21.29 24.34 30.52
C SER A 224 21.68 22.92 30.95
N ASN A 225 21.05 22.38 31.99
CA ASN A 225 21.38 21.07 32.57
C ASN A 225 21.43 19.90 31.56
N TYR A 226 20.53 19.88 30.57
CA TYR A 226 20.50 18.87 29.50
C TYR A 226 21.72 18.93 28.55
N VAL A 227 22.33 20.11 28.40
CA VAL A 227 23.57 20.29 27.61
C VAL A 227 24.72 19.63 28.35
N ARG A 228 24.79 19.85 29.66
CA ARG A 228 25.83 19.27 30.52
C ARG A 228 25.76 17.74 30.58
N VAL A 229 24.56 17.16 30.56
CA VAL A 229 24.38 15.71 30.43
C VAL A 229 24.91 15.20 29.08
N SER A 230 24.68 15.95 27.99
CA SER A 230 25.21 15.60 26.67
C SER A 230 26.74 15.69 26.60
N GLU A 231 27.33 16.69 27.26
CA GLU A 231 28.79 16.84 27.37
C GLU A 231 29.41 15.70 28.18
N LEU A 232 28.82 15.36 29.34
CA LEU A 232 29.25 14.22 30.17
C LEU A 232 29.14 12.90 29.41
N LYS A 233 28.04 12.72 28.66
CA LYS A 233 27.86 11.55 27.80
C LYS A 233 28.97 11.45 26.76
N LYS A 234 29.31 12.55 26.09
CA LYS A 234 30.37 12.58 25.07
C LYS A 234 31.74 12.29 25.68
N SER A 235 32.07 12.93 26.80
CA SER A 235 33.34 12.72 27.50
C SER A 235 33.48 11.29 28.03
N ALA A 236 32.39 10.70 28.52
CA ALA A 236 32.37 9.30 28.96
C ALA A 236 32.63 8.33 27.79
N ILE A 237 32.06 8.59 26.60
CA ILE A 237 32.34 7.79 25.41
C ILE A 237 33.80 7.92 24.99
N GLU A 238 34.34 9.14 24.95
CA GLU A 238 35.75 9.37 24.62
C GLU A 238 36.69 8.63 25.58
N LYS A 239 36.41 8.66 26.89
CA LYS A 239 37.16 7.89 27.89
C LYS A 239 37.10 6.37 27.66
N LEU A 240 35.96 5.84 27.25
CA LEU A 240 35.85 4.41 26.93
C LEU A 240 36.66 4.08 25.69
N VAL A 241 36.62 4.93 24.66
CA VAL A 241 37.41 4.75 23.43
C VAL A 241 38.91 4.76 23.72
N ASP A 242 39.37 5.62 24.64
CA ASP A 242 40.80 5.76 24.95
C ASP A 242 41.35 4.65 25.86
N ASN A 243 40.51 4.01 26.69
CA ASN A 243 40.96 3.10 27.74
C ASN A 243 40.59 1.62 27.53
N VAL A 244 39.64 1.32 26.63
CA VAL A 244 39.19 -0.06 26.37
C VAL A 244 40.05 -0.69 25.27
N SER A 245 40.55 -1.90 25.51
CA SER A 245 41.37 -2.61 24.52
C SER A 245 40.52 -3.00 23.30
N PRO A 246 41.00 -2.85 22.05
CA PRO A 246 40.29 -3.30 20.86
C PRO A 246 39.91 -4.78 20.91
N ASP A 247 40.77 -5.62 21.50
CA ASP A 247 40.54 -7.06 21.65
C ASP A 247 39.28 -7.39 22.47
N GLN A 248 38.86 -6.50 23.37
CA GLN A 248 37.65 -6.66 24.17
C GLN A 248 36.36 -6.37 23.39
N VAL A 249 36.45 -5.63 22.28
CA VAL A 249 35.28 -5.16 21.52
C VAL A 249 35.13 -5.87 20.17
N ILE A 250 36.22 -6.43 19.62
CA ILE A 250 36.26 -7.11 18.31
C ILE A 250 35.26 -8.26 18.20
N ASP A 251 35.06 -9.03 19.28
CA ASP A 251 34.15 -10.19 19.28
C ASP A 251 32.65 -9.81 19.15
N TYR A 252 32.32 -8.52 19.24
CA TYR A 252 30.96 -7.98 19.18
C TYR A 252 30.70 -7.09 17.95
N LEU A 253 31.65 -6.97 17.02
CA LEU A 253 31.55 -6.24 15.75
C LEU A 253 31.26 -7.20 14.58
#